data_AF-A0A935S453-F1
#
_entry.id   AF-A0A935S453-F1
#
_cell.length_a   1.000
_cell.length_b   1.000
_cell.length_c   1.000
_cell.angle_alpha   90.00
_cell.angle_beta   90.00
_cell.angle_gamma   90.00
#
_symmetry.space_group_name_H-M   'P 1'
#
loop_
_entity.id
_entity.type
_entity.pdbx_description
1 polymer ?
#
loop_
_entity_poly.entity_id
_entity_poly.type
_entity_poly.pdbx_seq_one_letter_code
_entity_poly.pdbx_strand_id
1 'polypeptide(L)' 'MRVDQSLTVGLRLDYFNTVASKLLSKFFIKLIALNATINWYYEKDDEEIKEAGEDYKIMLNYDINIIERGN' A
#
# COMPACT_ATOMS: atom_id res chain seq x y z
N MET A 1 -12.50 27.22 -9.53
CA MET A 1 -12.17 25.86 -9.97
C MET A 1 -11.72 25.10 -8.74
N ARG A 2 -12.54 24.15 -8.24
CA ARG A 2 -12.10 23.28 -7.14
C ARG A 2 -11.10 22.31 -7.76
N VAL A 3 -9.84 22.39 -7.33
CA VAL A 3 -8.89 21.31 -7.59
C VAL A 3 -9.43 20.15 -6.76
N ASP A 4 -9.96 19.14 -7.44
CA ASP A 4 -10.14 17.82 -6.84
C ASP A 4 -8.76 17.41 -6.32
N GLN A 5 -8.57 17.48 -5.00
CA GLN A 5 -7.33 17.03 -4.39
C GLN A 5 -7.40 15.52 -4.30
N SER A 6 -6.80 14.84 -5.27
CA SER A 6 -6.55 13.41 -5.19
C SER A 6 -5.42 13.13 -4.20
N LEU A 7 -5.69 12.30 -3.20
CA LEU A 7 -4.68 11.84 -2.25
C LEU A 7 -3.98 10.61 -2.84
N THR A 8 -2.65 10.68 -2.98
CA THR A 8 -1.83 9.52 -3.39
C THR A 8 -0.83 9.22 -2.28
N VAL A 9 -0.72 7.95 -1.89
CA VAL A 9 0.17 7.47 -0.83
C VAL A 9 1.11 6.41 -1.39
N GLY A 10 2.41 6.61 -1.19
CA GLY A 10 3.44 5.62 -1.51
C GLY A 10 4.00 4.96 -0.26
N LEU A 11 3.95 3.63 -0.21
CA LEU A 11 4.44 2.81 0.88
C LEU A 11 5.72 2.09 0.47
N ARG A 12 6.79 2.33 1.21
CA ARG A 12 8.12 1.73 1.04
C ARG A 12 8.49 1.12 2.37
N LEU A 13 8.48 -0.20 2.45
CA LEU A 13 8.67 -0.94 3.68
C LEU A 13 9.91 -1.82 3.51
N ASP A 14 10.91 -1.63 4.38
CA ASP A 14 12.13 -2.47 4.37
C ASP A 14 11.98 -3.69 5.30
N TYR A 15 10.94 -3.71 6.14
CA TYR A 15 10.65 -4.80 7.07
C TYR A 15 9.18 -4.79 7.47
N PHE A 16 8.51 -5.93 7.31
CA PHE A 16 7.10 -6.10 7.66
C PHE A 16 6.95 -7.16 8.75
N ASN A 17 6.32 -6.80 9.87
CA ASN A 17 6.04 -7.74 10.97
C ASN A 17 4.60 -7.64 11.47
N THR A 18 4.21 -8.58 12.33
CA THR A 18 2.83 -8.73 12.85
C THR A 18 2.29 -7.48 13.57
N VAL A 19 3.17 -6.67 14.17
CA VAL A 19 2.77 -5.41 14.82
C VAL A 19 2.50 -4.33 13.78
N ALA A 20 3.35 -4.24 12.76
CA ALA A 20 3.14 -3.35 11.62
C ALA A 20 1.81 -3.63 10.91
N SER A 21 1.43 -4.91 10.75
CA SER A 21 0.19 -5.27 10.06
C SER A 21 -1.08 -4.74 10.74
N LYS A 22 -1.11 -4.70 12.08
CA LYS A 22 -2.26 -4.20 12.85
C LYS A 22 -2.41 -2.68 12.79
N LEU A 23 -1.30 -1.96 12.63
CA LEU A 23 -1.32 -0.50 12.51
C LEU A 23 -1.66 -0.07 11.09
N LEU A 24 -1.11 -0.76 10.09
CA LEU A 24 -1.36 -0.50 8.68
C LEU A 24 -2.81 -0.76 8.27
N SER A 25 -3.47 -1.80 8.81
CA SER A 25 -4.88 -2.06 8.49
C SER A 25 -5.81 -0.89 8.84
N LYS A 26 -5.62 -0.25 10.00
CA LYS A 26 -6.38 0.95 10.39
C LYS A 26 -6.06 2.15 9.49
N PHE A 27 -4.82 2.26 9.04
CA PHE A 27 -4.40 3.31 8.11
C PHE A 27 -5.06 3.12 6.73
N PHE A 28 -5.04 1.89 6.20
CA PHE A 28 -5.67 1.56 4.92
C PHE A 28 -7.18 1.83 4.89
N ILE A 29 -7.91 1.46 5.96
CA ILE A 29 -9.35 1.77 6.06
C ILE A 29 -9.62 3.27 5.87
N LYS A 30 -8.76 4.14 6.43
CA LYS A 30 -8.90 5.59 6.26
C LYS A 30 -8.55 6.05 4.84
N LEU A 31 -7.51 5.49 4.22
CA LEU A 31 -7.14 5.81 2.84
C LEU A 31 -8.23 5.41 1.84
N ILE A 32 -8.82 4.23 2.03
CA ILE A 32 -9.93 3.73 1.22
C ILE A 32 -11.14 4.65 1.35
N ALA A 33 -11.49 5.08 2.57
CA ALA A 33 -12.58 6.03 2.80
C ALA A 33 -12.37 7.39 2.12
N LEU A 34 -11.13 7.75 1.81
CA LEU A 34 -10.75 8.96 1.09
C LEU A 34 -10.60 8.73 -0.42
N ASN A 35 -10.88 7.52 -0.93
CA ASN A 35 -10.58 7.09 -2.31
C ASN A 35 -9.14 7.43 -2.73
N ALA A 36 -8.19 7.25 -1.81
CA ALA A 36 -6.79 7.56 -2.07
C ALA A 36 -6.14 6.50 -2.97
N THR A 37 -5.30 6.92 -3.90
CA THR A 37 -4.45 5.99 -4.66
C THR A 37 -3.34 5.46 -3.76
N ILE A 38 -3.19 4.13 -3.68
CA ILE A 38 -2.17 3.48 -2.85
C ILE A 38 -1.15 2.80 -3.76
N ASN A 39 0.11 3.17 -3.59
CA ASN A 39 1.26 2.56 -4.27
C ASN A 39 2.10 1.81 -3.25
N TRP A 40 2.26 0.50 -3.45
CA TRP A 40 3.09 -0.38 -2.65
C TRP A 40 4.37 -0.69 -3.44
N TYR A 41 5.51 -0.27 -2.90
CA TYR A 41 6.81 -0.48 -3.55
C TYR A 41 7.51 -1.69 -2.94
N TYR A 42 8.14 -2.49 -3.79
CA TYR A 42 9.01 -3.60 -3.38
C TYR A 42 10.31 -3.58 -4.20
N GLU A 43 11.37 -4.14 -3.63
CA GLU A 43 12.65 -4.34 -4.33
C GLU A 43 12.63 -5.69 -5.06
N LYS A 44 13.34 -5.83 -6.18
CA LYS A 44 13.29 -7.02 -7.05
C LYS A 44 13.54 -8.35 -6.33
N ASP A 45 14.42 -8.36 -5.35
CA ASP A 45 14.81 -9.57 -4.62
C ASP A 45 14.02 -9.74 -3.30
N ASP A 46 13.01 -8.90 -3.05
CA ASP A 46 12.18 -8.90 -1.83
C ASP A 46 10.73 -9.32 -2.14
N GLU A 47 10.57 -10.62 -2.42
CA GLU A 47 9.26 -11.22 -2.71
C GLU A 47 8.33 -11.23 -1.49
N GLU A 48 8.87 -11.23 -0.26
CA GLU A 48 8.05 -11.18 0.96
C GLU A 48 7.29 -9.84 1.07
N ILE A 49 7.95 -8.73 0.77
CA ILE A 49 7.31 -7.41 0.76
C ILE A 49 6.26 -7.31 -0.35
N LYS A 50 6.51 -7.89 -1.51
CA LYS A 50 5.54 -7.95 -2.61
C LYS A 50 4.31 -8.78 -2.23
N GLU A 51 4.51 -9.98 -1.69
CA GLU A 51 3.43 -10.88 -1.25
C GLU A 51 2.55 -10.19 -0.20
N ALA A 52 3.14 -9.49 0.76
CA ALA A 52 2.37 -8.72 1.75
C ALA A 52 1.48 -7.64 1.11
N GLY A 53 1.95 -6.97 0.04
CA GLY A 53 1.17 -5.99 -0.70
C GLY A 53 -0.04 -6.61 -1.43
N GLU A 54 0.17 -7.76 -2.07
CA GLU A 54 -0.89 -8.53 -2.73
C GLU A 54 -1.92 -9.07 -1.73
N ASP A 55 -1.46 -9.58 -0.58
CA ASP A 55 -2.33 -10.01 0.51
C ASP A 55 -3.24 -8.89 1.00
N TYR A 56 -2.72 -7.66 1.13
CA TYR A 56 -3.53 -6.51 1.49
C TYR A 56 -4.54 -6.12 0.41
N LYS A 57 -4.15 -6.20 -0.86
CA LYS A 57 -5.05 -5.92 -1.99
C LYS A 57 -6.28 -6.84 -1.94
N ILE A 58 -6.07 -8.13 -1.68
CA ILE A 58 -7.13 -9.12 -1.52
C ILE A 58 -7.92 -8.88 -0.23
N MET A 59 -7.25 -8.76 0.90
CA MET A 59 -7.87 -8.60 2.23
C MET A 59 -8.77 -7.37 2.31
N LEU A 60 -8.35 -6.26 1.69
CA LEU A 60 -9.07 -4.99 1.71
C LEU A 60 -10.05 -4.86 0.55
N ASN A 61 -10.01 -5.76 -0.44
CA ASN A 61 -10.76 -5.68 -1.68
C ASN A 61 -10.66 -4.27 -2.31
N TYR A 62 -9.43 -3.76 -2.38
CA TYR A 62 -9.12 -2.41 -2.85
C TYR A 62 -7.93 -2.44 -3.78
N ASP A 63 -7.96 -1.64 -4.85
CA ASP A 63 -6.89 -1.63 -5.83
C ASP A 63 -5.64 -0.91 -5.28
N ILE A 64 -4.64 -1.72 -4.93
CA ILE A 64 -3.31 -1.26 -4.54
C ILE A 64 -2.36 -1.52 -5.72
N ASN A 65 -1.62 -0.49 -6.12
CA ASN A 65 -0.62 -0.61 -7.17
C ASN A 65 0.64 -1.26 -6.59
N ILE A 66 0.97 -2.47 -7.01
CA ILE A 66 2.21 -3.15 -6.63
C ILE A 66 3.29 -2.80 -7.65
N ILE A 67 4.35 -2.10 -7.22
CA ILE A 67 5.34 -1.48 -8.11
C ILE A 67 6.74 -1.95 -7.72
N GLU A 68 7.40 -2.66 -8.65
CA GLU A 68 8.83 -2.97 -8.53
C GLU A 68 9.66 -1.70 -8.64
N ARG A 69 10.65 -1.56 -7.77
CA ARG A 69 11.64 -0.49 -7.88
C ARG A 69 12.72 -0.90 -8.87
N GLY A 70 12.71 -0.25 -10.03
CA GLY A 70 13.86 -0.22 -10.92
C GLY A 70 14.93 0.73 -10.39
N ASN A 71 16.20 0.32 -10.49
CA ASN A 71 17.36 1.21 -10.33
C ASN A 71 17.46 2.21 -11.49
#